data_AF-A0A3M6U5Z2-F1
#
_entry.id   AF-A0A3M6U5Z2-F1
#
_cell.length_a   1.000
_cell.length_b   1.000
_cell.length_c   1.000
_cell.angle_alpha   90.00
_cell.angle_beta   90.00
_cell.angle_gamma   90.00
#
_symmetry.space_group_name_H-M   'P 1'
#
loop_
_entity.id
_entity.type
_entity.pdbx_description
1 polymer ?
#
loop_
_entity_poly.entity_id
_entity_poly.type
_entity_poly.pdbx_seq_one_letter_code
_entity_poly.pdbx_strand_id
1 'polypeptide(L)'
;MKDTAKITDLCHTGRLEGYHSMMLKYCAKPGHFSHLGIVARARLAALYNNHNTGCGQAVIKSGEQEGQAQYKLCFPEANKRWVAKPVVQRCEEGNIIAQ
;
A
#
# COMPACT_ATOMS: atom_id res chain seq x y z
N MET A 1 -19.70 -31.43 4.04
CA MET A 1 -18.73 -30.35 4.33
C MET A 1 -19.23 -29.09 3.66
N LYS A 2 -19.94 -28.21 4.40
CA LYS A 2 -20.89 -27.22 3.83
C LYS A 2 -20.73 -25.83 4.47
N ASP A 3 -19.50 -25.42 4.76
CA ASP A 3 -19.24 -24.18 5.53
C ASP A 3 -18.00 -23.40 5.05
N THR A 4 -17.67 -23.48 3.75
CA THR A 4 -16.57 -22.69 3.16
C THR A 4 -16.96 -21.25 2.81
N ALA A 5 -18.26 -20.93 2.80
CA ALA A 5 -18.76 -19.59 2.44
C ALA A 5 -18.41 -18.50 3.47
N LYS A 6 -18.16 -18.88 4.73
CA LYS A 6 -17.85 -17.93 5.83
C LYS A 6 -16.36 -17.60 5.96
N ILE A 7 -15.49 -18.26 5.20
CA ILE A 7 -14.03 -18.02 5.21
C ILE A 7 -13.65 -16.97 4.14
N THR A 8 -14.53 -16.71 3.18
CA THR A 8 -14.23 -15.82 2.04
C THR A 8 -14.30 -14.33 2.39
N ASP A 9 -14.75 -13.97 3.59
CA ASP A 9 -14.67 -12.62 4.13
C ASP A 9 -13.29 -12.35 4.77
N LEU A 10 -12.25 -13.00 4.24
CA LEU A 10 -10.86 -12.67 4.52
C LEU A 10 -10.65 -11.21 4.11
N CYS A 11 -10.78 -10.32 5.09
CA CYS A 11 -10.44 -8.92 5.02
C CYS A 11 -9.18 -8.74 4.15
N HIS A 12 -9.24 -7.85 3.18
CA HIS A 12 -8.10 -7.51 2.35
C HIS A 12 -6.92 -7.04 3.22
N THR A 13 -5.99 -7.94 3.56
CA THR A 13 -4.85 -7.69 4.46
C THR A 13 -3.70 -6.96 3.77
N GLY A 14 -3.82 -6.65 2.48
CA GLY A 14 -2.73 -6.03 1.70
C GLY A 14 -2.17 -4.74 2.33
N ARG A 15 -3.02 -3.95 3.00
CA ARG A 15 -2.57 -2.75 3.74
C ARG A 15 -1.74 -3.10 4.98
N LEU A 16 -2.15 -4.11 5.74
CA LEU A 16 -1.44 -4.59 6.93
C LEU A 16 -0.11 -5.25 6.54
N GLU A 17 -0.11 -6.01 5.46
CA GLU A 17 1.09 -6.64 4.88
C GLU A 17 2.10 -5.60 4.37
N GLY A 18 1.61 -4.51 3.79
CA GLY A 18 2.42 -3.35 3.42
C GLY A 18 3.12 -2.72 4.63
N TYR A 19 2.37 -2.47 5.71
CA TYR A 19 2.94 -1.98 6.96
C TYR A 19 3.95 -2.96 7.57
N HIS A 20 3.65 -4.27 7.58
CA HIS A 20 4.56 -5.29 8.09
C HIS A 20 5.88 -5.32 7.30
N SER A 21 5.83 -5.17 5.98
CA SER A 21 7.01 -5.04 5.13
C SER A 21 7.85 -3.81 5.50
N MET A 22 7.19 -2.69 5.83
CA MET A 22 7.90 -1.50 6.31
C MET A 22 8.54 -1.70 7.67
N MET A 23 7.84 -2.36 8.60
CA MET A 23 8.43 -2.75 9.87
C MET A 23 9.65 -3.64 9.68
N LEU A 24 9.64 -4.61 8.78
CA LEU A 24 10.82 -5.46 8.53
C LEU A 24 12.00 -4.67 7.98
N LYS A 25 11.75 -3.64 7.15
CA LYS A 25 12.81 -2.76 6.61
C LYS A 25 13.50 -1.93 7.69
N TYR A 26 12.72 -1.31 8.59
CA TYR A 26 13.26 -0.41 9.63
C TYR A 26 13.57 -1.14 10.95
N CYS A 27 12.92 -2.25 11.22
CA CYS A 27 13.07 -3.08 12.42
C CYS A 27 13.45 -4.51 12.01
N ALA A 28 14.60 -4.66 11.35
CA ALA A 28 15.12 -5.95 10.96
C ALA A 28 15.26 -6.90 12.18
N LYS A 29 14.86 -8.16 11.99
CA LYS A 29 14.78 -9.17 13.07
C LYS A 29 16.12 -9.56 13.72
N PRO A 30 17.28 -9.63 13.02
CA PRO A 30 18.54 -9.98 13.67
C PRO A 30 19.32 -8.73 14.08
N GLY A 31 19.23 -8.36 15.35
CA GLY A 31 20.07 -7.33 15.97
C GLY A 31 19.60 -6.99 17.39
N HIS A 32 20.50 -7.05 18.37
CA HIS A 32 20.22 -6.49 19.70
C HIS A 32 20.17 -4.97 19.58
N PHE A 33 18.98 -4.42 19.67
CA PHE A 33 18.78 -2.99 19.74
C PHE A 33 18.33 -2.58 21.14
N SER A 34 18.72 -1.39 21.57
CA SER A 34 18.16 -0.81 22.80
C SER A 34 16.64 -0.64 22.65
N HIS A 35 15.92 -0.71 23.76
CA HIS A 35 14.47 -0.47 23.79
C HIS A 35 14.11 0.86 23.11
N LEU A 36 14.87 1.93 23.40
CA LEU A 36 14.68 3.23 22.76
C LEU A 36 14.89 3.18 21.24
N GLY A 37 15.88 2.41 20.77
CA GLY A 37 16.12 2.20 19.34
C GLY A 37 14.97 1.49 18.64
N ILE A 38 14.36 0.49 19.28
CA ILE A 38 13.17 -0.20 18.75
C ILE A 38 11.99 0.77 18.65
N VAL A 39 11.73 1.55 19.71
CA VAL A 39 10.64 2.54 19.73
C VAL A 39 10.82 3.59 18.63
N ALA A 40 12.03 4.13 18.46
CA ALA A 40 12.31 5.12 17.43
C ALA A 40 12.09 4.57 16.02
N ARG A 41 12.54 3.34 15.74
CA ARG A 41 12.37 2.71 14.41
C ARG A 41 10.93 2.30 14.12
N ALA A 42 10.18 1.86 15.13
CA ALA A 42 8.74 1.60 14.98
C ALA A 42 7.97 2.88 14.64
N ARG A 43 8.30 4.01 15.29
CA ARG A 43 7.73 5.33 14.97
C ARG A 43 8.08 5.78 13.56
N LEU A 44 9.35 5.60 13.14
CA LEU A 44 9.77 5.93 11.78
C LEU A 44 9.01 5.10 10.73
N ALA A 45 8.84 3.80 10.96
CA ALA A 45 8.06 2.93 10.08
C ALA A 45 6.59 3.38 9.99
N ALA A 46 5.99 3.79 11.12
CA ALA A 46 4.63 4.32 11.15
C ALA A 46 4.50 5.66 10.38
N LEU A 47 5.43 6.60 10.59
CA LEU A 47 5.45 7.88 9.86
C LEU A 47 5.57 7.67 8.36
N TYR A 48 6.49 6.80 7.92
CA TYR A 48 6.69 6.49 6.52
C TYR A 48 5.46 5.80 5.90
N ASN A 49 4.84 4.87 6.63
CA ASN A 49 3.61 4.23 6.18
C ASN A 49 2.46 5.23 6.06
N ASN A 50 2.29 6.11 7.06
CA ASN A 50 1.25 7.13 7.03
C ASN A 50 1.44 8.11 5.88
N HIS A 51 2.69 8.50 5.58
CA HIS A 51 3.01 9.36 4.45
C HIS A 51 2.66 8.72 3.10
N ASN A 52 2.84 7.40 2.97
CA ASN A 52 2.55 6.68 1.72
C ASN A 52 1.12 6.09 1.67
N THR A 53 0.30 6.29 2.71
CA THR A 53 -1.06 5.76 2.78
C THR A 53 -2.05 6.89 2.53
N GLY A 54 -2.97 6.68 1.58
CA GLY A 54 -4.04 7.63 1.29
C GLY A 54 -3.84 8.44 0.01
N CYS A 55 -2.82 8.14 -0.79
CA CYS A 55 -2.68 8.73 -2.11
C CYS A 55 -3.87 8.31 -3.00
N GLY A 56 -4.56 9.28 -3.59
CA GLY A 56 -5.65 9.01 -4.53
C GLY A 56 -5.19 8.20 -5.75
N GLN A 57 -6.14 7.69 -6.52
CA GLN A 57 -5.82 7.03 -7.79
C GLN A 57 -5.07 7.99 -8.72
N ALA A 58 -4.01 7.50 -9.36
CA ALA A 58 -3.23 8.26 -10.33
C ALA A 58 -4.11 8.64 -11.52
N VAL A 59 -3.86 9.83 -12.06
CA VAL A 59 -4.55 10.36 -13.24
C VAL A 59 -3.54 10.45 -14.38
N ILE A 60 -3.99 10.14 -15.59
CA ILE A 60 -3.18 10.24 -16.80
C ILE A 60 -2.88 11.72 -17.06
N LYS A 61 -1.58 12.08 -17.04
CA LYS A 61 -1.10 13.47 -17.13
C LYS A 61 -0.97 14.00 -18.57
N SER A 62 -0.99 13.13 -19.58
CA SER A 62 -0.77 13.53 -20.97
C SER A 62 -1.33 12.48 -21.94
N GLY A 63 -1.90 12.94 -23.06
CA GLY A 63 -2.44 12.10 -24.15
C GLY A 63 -3.95 12.26 -24.33
N GLU A 64 -4.55 11.47 -25.22
CA GLU A 64 -6.00 11.55 -25.53
C GLU A 64 -6.91 11.26 -24.31
N GLN A 65 -6.40 10.56 -23.31
CA GLN A 65 -7.12 10.18 -22.08
C GLN A 65 -6.69 11.01 -20.86
N GLU A 66 -6.13 12.20 -21.09
CA GLU A 66 -5.76 13.13 -20.02
C GLU A 66 -6.93 13.38 -19.06
N GLY A 67 -6.66 13.35 -17.76
CA GLY A 67 -7.69 13.52 -16.72
C GLY A 67 -8.41 12.21 -16.32
N GLN A 68 -8.23 11.11 -17.04
CA GLN A 68 -8.82 9.82 -16.66
C GLN A 68 -7.97 9.06 -15.63
N ALA A 69 -8.64 8.25 -14.82
CA ALA A 69 -7.98 7.44 -13.80
C ALA A 69 -7.11 6.35 -14.44
N GLN A 70 -5.88 6.22 -13.97
CA GLN A 70 -4.89 5.31 -14.52
C GLN A 70 -5.08 3.89 -13.95
N TYR A 71 -5.01 2.92 -14.85
CA TYR A 71 -5.08 1.49 -14.52
C TYR A 71 -3.90 0.74 -15.12
N LYS A 72 -3.46 -0.32 -14.44
CA LYS A 72 -2.48 -1.27 -14.92
C LYS A 72 -3.14 -2.62 -15.12
N LEU A 73 -2.96 -3.19 -16.30
CA LEU A 73 -3.40 -4.55 -16.58
C LEU A 73 -2.45 -5.53 -15.89
N CYS A 74 -2.98 -6.39 -15.04
CA CYS A 74 -2.23 -7.42 -14.32
C CYS A 74 -2.91 -8.78 -14.49
N PHE A 75 -2.11 -9.84 -14.49
CA PHE A 75 -2.58 -11.23 -14.46
C PHE A 75 -2.27 -11.82 -13.07
N PRO A 76 -3.20 -11.79 -12.11
CA PRO A 76 -2.97 -12.33 -10.78
C PRO A 76 -2.92 -13.86 -10.85
N GLU A 77 -1.85 -14.45 -10.31
CA GLU A 77 -1.64 -15.89 -10.32
C GLU A 77 -2.76 -16.67 -9.60
N ALA A 78 -3.33 -16.09 -8.54
CA ALA A 78 -4.44 -16.68 -7.79
C ALA A 78 -5.72 -16.86 -8.61
N ASN A 79 -6.08 -15.88 -9.45
CA ASN A 79 -7.35 -15.86 -10.18
C ASN A 79 -7.21 -16.29 -11.64
N LYS A 80 -5.98 -16.34 -12.17
CA LYS A 80 -5.64 -16.70 -13.57
C LYS A 80 -6.51 -15.98 -14.62
N ARG A 81 -6.81 -14.71 -14.37
CA ARG A 81 -7.62 -13.86 -15.25
C ARG A 81 -6.96 -12.48 -15.35
N TRP A 82 -7.10 -11.83 -16.50
CA TRP A 82 -6.68 -10.44 -16.66
C TRP A 82 -7.58 -9.53 -15.82
N VAL A 83 -6.97 -8.68 -14.99
CA VAL A 83 -7.66 -7.72 -14.13
C VAL A 83 -6.99 -6.36 -14.26
N ALA A 84 -7.80 -5.31 -14.43
CA ALA A 84 -7.33 -3.93 -14.35
C ALA A 84 -7.21 -3.53 -12.87
N LYS A 85 -5.99 -3.18 -12.42
CA LYS A 85 -5.74 -2.67 -11.07
C LYS A 85 -5.54 -1.15 -11.11
N PRO A 86 -6.14 -0.38 -10.19
CA PRO A 86 -5.91 1.05 -10.12
C PRO A 86 -4.44 1.32 -9.79
N VAL A 87 -3.83 2.29 -10.49
CA VAL A 87 -2.49 2.78 -10.15
C VAL A 87 -2.67 3.87 -9.10
N VAL A 88 -2.00 3.76 -7.96
CA VAL A 88 -1.99 4.82 -6.94
C VAL A 88 -0.92 5.84 -7.27
N GLN A 89 -1.22 7.12 -7.09
CA GLN A 89 -0.20 8.17 -7.25
C GLN A 89 0.81 8.12 -6.11
N ARG A 90 1.99 8.70 -6.33
CA ARG A 90 2.93 8.96 -5.24
C ARG A 90 2.34 10.06 -4.36
N CYS A 91 2.24 9.83 -3.05
CA CYS A 91 2.01 10.92 -2.11
C CYS A 91 3.28 11.79 -2.12
N GLU A 92 3.25 12.93 -2.79
CA GLU A 92 4.28 13.95 -2.69
C GLU A 92 3.85 14.98 -1.64
N GLU A 93 4.79 15.40 -0.79
CA GLU A 93 4.59 16.47 0.19
C GLU A 93 4.32 17.79 -0.56
N GLY A 94 3.04 18.13 -0.78
CA GLY A 94 2.69 19.48 -1.24
C GLY A 94 1.62 19.60 -2.31
N ASN A 95 0.45 18.97 -2.13
CA ASN A 95 -0.76 19.48 -2.78
C ASN A 95 -1.85 19.79 -1.74
N ILE A 96 -1.44 20.54 -0.71
CA ILE A 96 -2.34 21.27 0.19
C ILE A 96 -2.13 22.77 -0.09
N ILE A 97 -2.44 23.25 -1.30
CA ILE A 97 -2.88 24.62 -1.56
C ILE A 97 -3.34 24.75 -3.02
N ALA A 98 -4.65 24.64 -3.22
CA ALA A 98 -5.36 25.33 -4.28
C ALA A 98 -6.83 25.52 -3.83
N GLN A 99 -7.03 26.42 -2.88
CA GLN A 99 -8.25 27.21 -2.69
C GLN A 99 -7.86 28.62 -2.26
#